data_AF-A0A517YS81-F1
#
_entry.id   AF-A0A517YS81-F1
#
_cell.length_a   1.000
_cell.length_b   1.000
_cell.length_c   1.000
_cell.angle_alpha   90.00
_cell.angle_beta   90.00
_cell.angle_gamma   90.00
#
_symmetry.space_group_name_H-M   'P 1'
#
loop_
_entity.id
_entity.type
_entity.pdbx_description
1 polymer ?
#
loop_
_entity_poly.entity_id
_entity_poly.type
_entity_poly.pdbx_seq_one_letter_code
_entity_poly.pdbx_strand_id
1 'polypeptide(L)'
;MIRARYDAAQTTRENVRHWAMADSYSADQSASLEVRRKLRERARYEVANNSYAKGIVLTIANDCFGTGPKLQVLTEDVQINRQIENAFSDWSQAVNLAEKLRTMRMAKTTDSEVFAVLVANPKFDSLVQMDVQFIETERIASPQDQYNLNANDVDGIRLNRLGIPESYTVFCLKRHKLGSWNESYF
;
A
#
# COMPACT_ATOMS: atom_id res chain seq x y z
N MET A 1 -54.90 -9.69 -14.57
CA MET A 1 -53.63 -9.58 -13.82
C MET A 1 -52.57 -9.02 -14.78
N ILE A 2 -52.14 -7.77 -14.61
CA ILE A 2 -51.17 -7.12 -15.50
C ILE A 2 -49.76 -7.60 -15.09
N ARG A 3 -49.05 -8.29 -16.00
CA ARG A 3 -47.62 -8.60 -15.84
C ARG A 3 -46.81 -7.40 -16.31
N ALA A 4 -46.65 -6.39 -15.46
CA ALA A 4 -45.69 -5.33 -15.69
C ALA A 4 -44.27 -5.89 -15.51
N ARG A 5 -43.38 -5.67 -16.47
CA ARG A 5 -41.95 -5.97 -16.37
C ARG A 5 -41.18 -4.67 -16.51
N TYR A 6 -40.17 -4.47 -15.68
CA TYR A 6 -39.31 -3.31 -15.74
C TYR A 6 -38.20 -3.58 -16.75
N ASP A 7 -38.31 -2.99 -17.94
CA ASP A 7 -37.47 -3.30 -19.10
C ASP A 7 -35.97 -3.16 -18.81
N ALA A 8 -35.60 -2.13 -18.05
CA ALA A 8 -34.21 -1.86 -17.67
C ALA A 8 -33.57 -2.91 -16.75
N ALA A 9 -34.35 -3.75 -16.06
CA ALA A 9 -33.84 -4.80 -15.17
C ALA A 9 -33.88 -6.20 -15.82
N GLN A 10 -34.22 -6.30 -17.11
CA GLN A 10 -34.28 -7.59 -17.80
C GLN A 10 -32.91 -8.02 -18.32
N THR A 11 -32.51 -9.24 -17.97
CA THR A 11 -31.37 -9.91 -18.62
C THR A 11 -31.89 -10.77 -19.77
N THR A 12 -31.53 -10.41 -20.99
CA THR A 12 -31.84 -11.11 -22.24
C THR A 12 -30.59 -11.79 -22.80
N ARG A 13 -30.75 -12.65 -23.81
CA ARG A 13 -29.59 -13.26 -24.50
C ARG A 13 -28.65 -12.24 -25.13
N GLU A 14 -29.17 -11.08 -25.50
CA GLU A 14 -28.41 -10.02 -26.16
C GLU A 14 -27.58 -9.21 -25.17
N ASN A 15 -28.06 -9.02 -23.93
CA ASN A 15 -27.38 -8.21 -22.92
C ASN A 15 -26.69 -9.03 -21.80
N VAL A 16 -26.83 -10.37 -21.79
CA VAL A 16 -26.24 -11.22 -20.74
C VAL A 16 -24.72 -11.09 -20.64
N ARG A 17 -24.01 -10.91 -21.76
CA ARG A 17 -22.55 -10.67 -21.74
C ARG A 17 -22.19 -9.30 -21.20
N HIS A 18 -23.03 -8.30 -21.45
CA HIS A 18 -22.82 -6.94 -20.97
C HIS A 18 -22.99 -6.87 -19.45
N TRP A 19 -24.03 -7.51 -18.91
CA TRP A 19 -24.32 -7.56 -17.47
C TRP A 19 -23.63 -8.71 -16.73
N ALA A 20 -22.76 -9.49 -17.38
CA ALA A 20 -22.14 -10.66 -16.78
C ALA A 20 -21.31 -10.34 -15.53
N MET A 21 -20.82 -9.10 -15.41
CA MET A 21 -20.04 -8.61 -14.28
C MET A 21 -20.86 -7.70 -13.35
N ALA A 22 -22.17 -7.58 -13.56
CA ALA A 22 -23.03 -6.84 -12.64
C ALA A 22 -23.27 -7.70 -11.40
N ASP A 23 -22.81 -7.22 -10.25
CA ASP A 23 -23.02 -7.85 -8.96
C ASP A 23 -23.74 -6.89 -8.01
N SER A 24 -24.09 -7.40 -6.83
CA SER A 24 -24.64 -6.63 -5.73
C SER A 24 -23.63 -6.49 -4.60
N TYR A 25 -22.32 -6.52 -4.91
CA TYR A 25 -21.29 -6.45 -3.88
C TYR A 25 -21.24 -5.06 -3.26
N SER A 26 -21.13 -5.02 -1.93
CA SER A 26 -20.74 -3.80 -1.22
C SER A 26 -19.27 -3.47 -1.53
N ALA A 27 -18.85 -2.24 -1.23
CA ALA A 27 -17.45 -1.84 -1.38
C ALA A 27 -16.49 -2.79 -0.66
N ASP A 28 -16.84 -3.25 0.55
CA ASP A 28 -16.02 -4.17 1.35
C ASP A 28 -15.96 -5.57 0.73
N GLN A 29 -17.06 -6.06 0.14
CA GLN A 29 -17.07 -7.37 -0.53
C GLN A 29 -16.23 -7.36 -1.81
N SER A 30 -16.33 -6.28 -2.59
CA SER A 30 -15.50 -6.03 -3.77
C SER A 30 -14.01 -5.85 -3.41
N ALA A 31 -13.71 -5.42 -2.19
CA ALA A 31 -12.36 -5.27 -1.68
C ALA A 31 -11.95 -6.41 -0.72
N SER A 32 -12.63 -7.57 -0.74
CA SER A 32 -12.28 -8.70 0.15
C SER A 32 -10.86 -9.23 -0.11
N LEU A 33 -10.28 -9.93 0.88
CA LEU A 33 -8.93 -10.49 0.81
C LEU A 33 -8.69 -11.27 -0.49
N GLU A 34 -9.61 -12.16 -0.84
CA GLU A 34 -9.47 -13.02 -2.01
C GLU A 34 -9.49 -12.22 -3.33
N VAL A 35 -10.35 -11.20 -3.41
CA VAL A 35 -10.43 -10.32 -4.58
C VAL A 35 -9.14 -9.51 -4.70
N ARG A 36 -8.68 -8.87 -3.61
CA ARG A 36 -7.42 -8.12 -3.59
C ARG A 36 -6.23 -9.00 -3.95
N ARG A 37 -6.16 -10.23 -3.42
CA ARG A 37 -5.12 -11.20 -3.77
C ARG A 37 -5.11 -11.48 -5.27
N LYS A 38 -6.26 -11.84 -5.86
CA LYS A 38 -6.38 -12.12 -7.30
C LYS A 38 -6.01 -10.92 -8.16
N LEU A 39 -6.42 -9.70 -7.76
CA LEU A 39 -6.07 -8.48 -8.48
C LEU A 39 -4.56 -8.24 -8.48
N ARG A 40 -3.90 -8.39 -7.33
CA ARG A 40 -2.44 -8.23 -7.21
C ARG A 40 -1.68 -9.26 -8.03
N GLU A 41 -2.06 -10.54 -7.94
CA GLU A 41 -1.46 -11.62 -8.74
C GLU A 41 -1.55 -11.31 -10.24
N ARG A 42 -2.74 -10.92 -10.72
CA ARG A 42 -2.97 -10.59 -12.13
C ARG A 42 -2.24 -9.33 -12.57
N ALA A 43 -2.25 -8.28 -11.76
CA ALA A 43 -1.58 -7.01 -12.08
C ALA A 43 -0.06 -7.20 -12.14
N ARG A 44 0.55 -7.89 -11.17
CA ARG A 44 1.97 -8.22 -11.15
C ARG A 44 2.35 -9.08 -12.36
N TYR A 45 1.55 -10.09 -12.69
CA TYR A 45 1.76 -10.93 -13.86
C TYR A 45 1.68 -10.13 -15.16
N GLU A 46 0.65 -9.30 -15.33
CA GLU A 46 0.47 -8.50 -16.54
C GLU A 46 1.64 -7.52 -16.74
N VAL A 47 2.04 -6.79 -15.70
CA VAL A 47 3.16 -5.84 -15.78
C VAL A 47 4.48 -6.55 -16.05
N ALA A 48 4.68 -7.77 -15.54
CA ALA A 48 5.88 -8.56 -15.80
C ALA A 48 5.98 -9.05 -17.26
N ASN A 49 4.84 -9.29 -17.92
CA ASN A 49 4.79 -9.90 -19.26
C ASN A 49 4.41 -8.92 -20.39
N ASN A 50 3.98 -7.69 -20.07
CA ASN A 50 3.59 -6.68 -21.03
C ASN A 50 4.53 -5.47 -20.97
N SER A 51 5.32 -5.28 -22.02
CA SER A 51 6.29 -4.18 -22.11
C SER A 51 5.64 -2.80 -22.07
N TYR A 52 4.42 -2.64 -22.60
CA TYR A 52 3.68 -1.38 -22.51
C TYR A 52 3.26 -1.10 -21.07
N ALA A 53 2.70 -2.09 -20.38
CA ALA A 53 2.30 -1.95 -18.99
C ALA A 53 3.51 -1.62 -18.09
N LYS A 54 4.63 -2.33 -18.29
CA LYS A 54 5.89 -2.05 -17.59
C LYS A 54 6.40 -0.64 -17.87
N GLY A 55 6.36 -0.19 -19.13
CA GLY A 55 6.75 1.16 -19.52
C GLY A 55 5.94 2.22 -18.79
N ILE A 56 4.61 2.08 -18.78
CA ILE A 56 3.69 3.00 -18.09
C ILE A 56 4.00 3.07 -16.58
N VAL A 57 4.16 1.91 -15.92
CA VAL A 57 4.46 1.84 -14.49
C VAL A 57 5.80 2.53 -14.17
N LEU A 58 6.83 2.30 -14.98
CA LEU A 58 8.14 2.94 -14.81
C LEU A 58 8.07 4.45 -15.03
N THR A 59 7.36 4.90 -16.07
CA THR A 59 7.16 6.34 -16.33
C THR A 59 6.49 7.01 -15.15
N ILE A 60 5.38 6.46 -14.64
CA ILE A 60 4.68 7.01 -13.47
C ILE A 60 5.61 7.09 -12.25
N ALA A 61 6.43 6.07 -12.00
CA ALA A 61 7.35 6.05 -10.87
C ALA A 61 8.48 7.09 -11.00
N ASN A 62 9.10 7.14 -12.19
CA ASN A 62 10.20 8.04 -12.47
C ASN A 62 9.76 9.50 -12.50
N ASP A 63 8.61 9.80 -13.09
CA ASP A 63 8.09 11.18 -13.19
C ASP A 63 7.61 11.70 -11.82
N CYS A 64 7.07 10.82 -10.97
CA CYS A 64 6.57 11.22 -9.65
C CYS A 64 7.69 11.60 -8.68
N PHE A 65 8.80 10.87 -8.70
CA PHE A 65 9.88 11.05 -7.71
C PHE A 65 11.17 11.63 -8.30
N GLY A 66 11.39 11.56 -9.61
CA GLY A 66 12.55 12.16 -10.27
C GLY A 66 13.85 11.74 -9.59
N THR A 67 14.64 12.70 -9.11
CA THR A 67 15.89 12.50 -8.35
C THR A 67 15.69 12.22 -6.86
N GLY A 68 14.45 12.23 -6.36
CA GLY A 68 14.10 12.10 -4.96
C GLY A 68 13.54 13.40 -4.36
N PRO A 69 12.95 13.31 -3.15
CA PRO A 69 12.37 14.44 -2.46
C PRO A 69 13.45 15.45 -2.02
N LYS A 70 13.09 16.73 -2.02
CA LYS A 70 13.91 17.82 -1.47
C LYS A 70 13.16 18.46 -0.31
N LEU A 71 13.82 18.57 0.83
CA LEU A 71 13.29 19.28 1.99
C LEU A 71 13.54 20.77 1.81
N GLN A 72 12.54 21.59 2.14
CA GLN A 72 12.67 23.04 2.22
C GLN A 72 12.17 23.49 3.59
N VAL A 73 13.03 24.15 4.36
CA VAL A 73 12.72 24.63 5.70
C VAL A 73 12.60 26.15 5.67
N LEU A 74 11.51 26.69 6.21
CA LEU A 74 11.13 28.10 6.11
C LEU A 74 11.13 28.81 7.47
N THR A 75 12.17 28.59 8.29
CA THR A 75 12.37 29.39 9.51
C THR A 75 13.10 30.69 9.21
N GLU A 76 13.10 31.64 10.15
CA GLU A 76 13.81 32.92 10.03
C GLU A 76 15.35 32.75 10.01
N ASP A 77 15.87 31.64 10.56
CA ASP A 77 17.30 31.36 10.60
C ASP A 77 17.75 30.55 9.38
N VAL A 78 18.39 31.23 8.43
CA VAL A 78 18.91 30.64 7.19
C VAL A 78 20.00 29.61 7.45
N GLN A 79 20.79 29.74 8.50
CA GLN A 79 21.86 28.78 8.81
C GLN A 79 21.27 27.48 9.32
N ILE A 80 20.28 27.56 10.21
CA ILE A 80 19.55 26.38 10.70
C ILE A 80 18.84 25.66 9.55
N ASN A 81 18.17 26.40 8.66
CA ASN A 81 17.51 25.81 7.49
C ASN A 81 18.50 24.99 6.65
N ARG A 82 19.66 25.57 6.30
CA ARG A 82 20.71 24.89 5.52
C ARG A 82 21.24 23.64 6.22
N GLN A 83 21.45 23.70 7.53
CA GLN A 83 21.92 22.55 8.30
C GLN A 83 20.92 21.38 8.23
N ILE A 84 19.62 21.67 8.42
CA ILE A 84 18.56 20.65 8.36
C ILE A 84 18.42 20.08 6.94
N GLU A 85 18.41 20.94 5.92
CA GLU A 85 18.29 20.54 4.52
C GLU A 85 19.46 19.66 4.06
N ASN A 86 20.70 20.00 4.47
CA ASN A 86 21.88 19.19 4.20
C ASN A 86 21.79 17.83 4.91
N ALA A 87 21.44 17.81 6.20
CA ALA A 87 21.30 16.57 6.95
C ALA A 87 20.22 15.64 6.35
N PHE A 88 19.11 16.21 5.88
CA PHE A 88 18.09 15.46 5.16
C PHE A 88 18.60 14.91 3.82
N SER A 89 19.34 15.71 3.05
CA SER A 89 19.96 15.28 1.80
C SER A 89 20.91 14.09 2.02
N ASP A 90 21.79 14.20 3.03
CA ASP A 90 22.77 13.16 3.36
C ASP A 90 22.07 11.86 3.79
N TRP A 91 21.06 11.97 4.66
CA TRP A 91 20.24 10.82 5.06
C TRP A 91 19.48 10.20 3.88
N SER A 92 18.83 11.02 3.05
CA SER A 92 18.08 10.58 1.87
C SER A 92 18.95 9.78 0.89
N GLN A 93 20.19 10.22 0.69
CA GLN A 93 21.19 9.49 -0.10
C GLN A 93 21.63 8.20 0.60
N ALA A 94 21.95 8.24 1.89
CA ALA A 94 22.42 7.08 2.65
C ALA A 94 21.40 5.92 2.66
N VAL A 95 20.10 6.23 2.73
CA VAL A 95 19.03 5.21 2.71
C VAL A 95 18.51 4.89 1.30
N ASN A 96 19.06 5.54 0.27
CA ASN A 96 18.61 5.46 -1.11
C ASN A 96 17.10 5.74 -1.27
N LEU A 97 16.64 6.82 -0.64
CA LEU A 97 15.22 7.15 -0.50
C LEU A 97 14.51 7.30 -1.84
N ALA A 98 15.18 7.87 -2.85
CA ALA A 98 14.60 8.06 -4.18
C ALA A 98 14.22 6.72 -4.83
N GLU A 99 15.13 5.73 -4.82
CA GLU A 99 14.85 4.40 -5.37
C GLU A 99 13.75 3.70 -4.57
N LYS A 100 13.77 3.87 -3.25
CA LYS A 100 12.73 3.33 -2.38
C LYS A 100 11.35 3.89 -2.73
N LEU A 101 11.22 5.21 -2.87
CA LEU A 101 9.97 5.86 -3.23
C LEU A 101 9.49 5.48 -4.63
N ARG A 102 10.40 5.30 -5.61
CA ARG A 102 10.04 4.77 -6.93
C ARG A 102 9.51 3.34 -6.84
N THR A 103 10.15 2.48 -6.05
CA THR A 103 9.66 1.12 -5.77
C THR A 103 8.27 1.15 -5.16
N MET A 104 8.04 2.02 -4.17
CA MET A 104 6.71 2.23 -3.60
C MET A 104 5.72 2.74 -4.66
N ARG A 105 6.08 3.66 -5.56
CA ARG A 105 5.16 4.13 -6.61
C ARG A 105 4.76 3.04 -7.58
N MET A 106 5.71 2.18 -7.95
CA MET A 106 5.47 1.02 -8.80
C MET A 106 4.52 0.05 -8.10
N ALA A 107 4.82 -0.32 -6.85
CA ALA A 107 3.98 -1.19 -6.03
C ALA A 107 2.57 -0.59 -5.85
N LYS A 108 2.42 0.72 -5.66
CA LYS A 108 1.09 1.37 -5.59
C LYS A 108 0.26 1.15 -6.86
N THR A 109 0.92 1.03 -8.01
CA THR A 109 0.24 0.85 -9.31
C THR A 109 -0.17 -0.61 -9.54
N THR A 110 0.65 -1.57 -9.12
CA THR A 110 0.34 -3.01 -9.28
C THR A 110 -0.47 -3.57 -8.12
N ASP A 111 -0.16 -3.14 -6.91
CA ASP A 111 -0.63 -3.74 -5.67
C ASP A 111 -1.77 -2.95 -5.04
N SER A 112 -2.08 -1.77 -5.59
CA SER A 112 -3.05 -0.77 -5.12
C SER A 112 -2.71 -0.12 -3.77
N GLU A 113 -1.87 -0.74 -2.94
CA GLU A 113 -1.46 -0.28 -1.62
C GLU A 113 0.03 -0.52 -1.39
N VAL A 114 0.61 0.25 -0.47
CA VAL A 114 2.02 0.13 -0.12
C VAL A 114 2.18 0.45 1.35
N PHE A 115 2.92 -0.40 2.05
CA PHE A 115 3.20 -0.23 3.47
C PHE A 115 4.71 -0.10 3.68
N ALA A 116 5.10 0.84 4.52
CA ALA A 116 6.47 1.01 4.95
C ALA A 116 6.51 1.38 6.42
N VAL A 117 7.56 0.94 7.10
CA VAL A 117 7.85 1.31 8.50
C VAL A 117 9.22 1.94 8.58
N LEU A 118 9.33 2.92 9.48
CA LEU A 118 10.62 3.49 9.84
C LEU A 118 11.27 2.59 10.88
N VAL A 119 12.48 2.13 10.62
CA VAL A 119 13.22 1.22 11.50
C VAL A 119 14.59 1.78 11.83
N ALA A 120 15.03 1.63 13.08
CA ALA A 120 16.40 1.98 13.42
C ALA A 120 17.37 0.99 12.75
N ASN A 121 18.34 1.51 12.01
CA ASN A 121 19.40 0.75 11.37
C ASN A 121 20.76 1.35 11.74
N PRO A 122 21.43 0.80 12.77
CA PRO A 122 22.71 1.34 13.26
C PRO A 122 23.87 1.15 12.28
N LYS A 123 23.65 0.47 11.14
CA LYS A 123 24.66 0.28 10.09
C LYS A 123 24.79 1.48 9.16
N PHE A 124 23.87 2.43 9.20
CA PHE A 124 24.00 3.64 8.39
C PHE A 124 25.03 4.56 9.00
N ASP A 125 25.97 4.97 8.16
CA ASP A 125 26.97 6.00 8.46
C ASP A 125 26.34 7.39 8.25
N SER A 126 25.34 7.70 9.06
CA SER A 126 24.62 8.97 9.08
C SER A 126 24.22 9.31 10.51
N LEU A 127 24.11 10.61 10.80
CA LEU A 127 23.55 11.10 12.07
C LEU A 127 22.14 10.57 12.31
N VAL A 128 21.38 10.30 11.24
CA VAL A 128 20.04 9.71 11.31
C VAL A 128 20.13 8.24 10.91
N GLN A 129 20.11 7.37 11.91
CA GLN A 129 20.15 5.91 11.72
C GLN A 129 18.77 5.30 11.51
N MET A 130 17.91 5.93 10.71
CA MET A 130 16.56 5.44 10.42
C MET A 130 16.46 4.98 8.97
N ASP A 131 15.97 3.77 8.74
CA ASP A 131 15.66 3.23 7.43
C ASP A 131 14.16 3.27 7.12
N VAL A 132 13.83 3.28 5.84
CA VAL A 132 12.48 2.98 5.33
C VAL A 132 12.45 1.53 4.87
N GLN A 133 11.72 0.67 5.60
CA GLN A 133 11.59 -0.75 5.29
C GLN A 133 10.18 -1.06 4.76
N PHE A 134 10.12 -1.73 3.61
CA PHE A 134 8.84 -2.11 2.99
C PHE A 134 8.21 -3.32 3.65
N ILE A 135 6.89 -3.30 3.68
CA ILE A 135 6.06 -4.41 4.06
C ILE A 135 5.21 -4.78 2.85
N GLU A 136 5.36 -6.02 2.39
CA GLU A 136 4.51 -6.58 1.34
C GLU A 136 3.04 -6.52 1.75
N THR A 137 2.18 -6.17 0.80
CA THR A 137 0.73 -6.03 1.04
C THR A 137 0.10 -7.34 1.50
N GLU A 138 0.64 -8.50 1.11
CA GLU A 138 0.17 -9.82 1.57
C GLU A 138 0.36 -10.03 3.07
N ARG A 139 1.25 -9.24 3.71
CA ARG A 139 1.51 -9.33 5.14
C ARG A 139 0.51 -8.53 5.97
N ILE A 140 -0.34 -7.71 5.35
CA ILE A 140 -1.40 -6.97 6.02
C ILE A 140 -2.71 -7.73 5.84
N ALA A 141 -3.09 -8.51 6.84
CA ALA A 141 -4.33 -9.30 6.83
C ALA A 141 -4.71 -9.72 8.27
N SER A 142 -5.98 -10.06 8.48
CA SER A 142 -6.43 -10.59 9.78
C SER A 142 -5.96 -12.05 9.96
N PRO A 143 -5.60 -12.48 11.18
CA PRO A 143 -5.43 -13.89 11.50
C PRO A 143 -6.68 -14.69 11.13
N GLN A 144 -6.50 -15.90 10.59
CA GLN A 144 -7.59 -16.71 10.06
C GLN A 144 -8.67 -17.04 11.11
N ASP A 145 -8.28 -17.08 12.39
CA ASP A 145 -9.18 -17.32 13.53
C ASP A 145 -9.99 -16.07 13.97
N GLN A 146 -9.67 -14.87 13.45
CA GLN A 146 -10.28 -13.60 13.86
C GLN A 146 -11.33 -13.06 12.87
N TYR A 147 -11.51 -13.69 11.71
CA TYR A 147 -12.45 -13.26 10.65
C TYR A 147 -13.90 -13.08 11.12
N ASN A 148 -14.28 -13.67 12.26
CA ASN A 148 -15.66 -13.64 12.77
C ASN A 148 -15.81 -13.04 14.18
N LEU A 149 -14.76 -12.45 14.76
CA LEU A 149 -14.79 -12.02 16.17
C LEU A 149 -14.92 -10.51 16.37
N ASN A 150 -14.64 -9.68 15.36
CA ASN A 150 -14.69 -8.24 15.51
C ASN A 150 -15.26 -7.56 14.26
N ALA A 151 -16.47 -7.00 14.38
CA ALA A 151 -17.13 -6.27 13.29
C ALA A 151 -16.37 -5.00 12.85
N ASN A 152 -15.40 -4.56 13.65
CA ASN A 152 -14.56 -3.40 13.35
C ASN A 152 -13.20 -3.80 12.74
N ASP A 153 -12.98 -5.07 12.38
CA ASP A 153 -11.76 -5.52 11.71
C ASP A 153 -12.06 -5.84 10.25
N VAL A 154 -11.42 -5.12 9.33
CA VAL A 154 -11.55 -5.32 7.88
C VAL A 154 -10.21 -5.81 7.34
N ASP A 155 -10.03 -7.12 7.34
CA ASP A 155 -8.86 -7.82 6.78
C ASP A 155 -7.51 -7.18 7.17
N GLY A 156 -7.27 -7.12 8.47
CA GLY A 156 -6.02 -6.67 9.07
C GLY A 156 -6.04 -5.19 9.45
N ILE A 157 -7.12 -4.47 9.15
CA ILE A 157 -7.30 -3.07 9.50
C ILE A 157 -8.34 -2.97 10.61
N ARG A 158 -7.91 -2.57 11.81
CA ARG A 158 -8.84 -2.28 12.91
C ARG A 158 -9.36 -0.85 12.77
N LEU A 159 -10.67 -0.73 12.64
CA LEU A 159 -11.38 0.54 12.57
C LEU A 159 -11.91 0.92 13.95
N ASN A 160 -11.99 2.21 14.22
CA ASN A 160 -12.74 2.71 15.37
C ASN A 160 -14.25 2.77 15.07
N ARG A 161 -15.04 3.25 16.03
CA ARG A 161 -16.50 3.38 15.90
C ARG A 161 -16.95 4.31 14.78
N LEU A 162 -16.07 5.17 14.28
CA LEU A 162 -16.32 6.10 13.17
C LEU A 162 -15.83 5.56 11.82
N GLY A 163 -15.29 4.34 11.77
CA GLY A 163 -14.73 3.75 10.56
C GLY A 163 -13.33 4.26 10.20
N ILE A 164 -12.62 4.90 11.13
CA ILE A 164 -11.25 5.39 10.91
C ILE A 164 -10.25 4.29 11.30
N PRO A 165 -9.24 3.98 10.46
CA PRO A 165 -8.18 3.04 10.80
C PRO A 165 -7.38 3.45 12.05
N GLU A 166 -7.32 2.58 13.06
CA GLU A 166 -6.52 2.75 14.29
C GLU A 166 -5.24 1.91 14.28
N SER A 167 -5.30 0.70 13.73
CA SER A 167 -4.13 -0.17 13.66
C SER A 167 -4.18 -1.13 12.48
N TYR A 168 -2.99 -1.59 12.09
CA TYR A 168 -2.78 -2.57 11.03
C TYR A 168 -2.11 -3.81 11.63
N THR A 169 -2.62 -4.99 11.29
CA THR A 169 -2.04 -6.27 11.66
C THR A 169 -1.03 -6.68 10.61
N VAL A 170 0.23 -6.82 11.03
CA VAL A 170 1.34 -7.22 10.16
C VAL A 170 1.78 -8.64 10.52
N PHE A 171 1.71 -9.57 9.57
CA PHE A 171 2.31 -10.89 9.73
C PHE A 171 3.83 -10.81 9.70
N CYS A 172 4.47 -11.19 10.79
CA CYS A 172 5.93 -11.31 10.89
C CYS A 172 6.37 -12.73 10.52
N LEU A 173 7.10 -12.86 9.42
CA LEU A 173 7.77 -14.11 9.09
C LEU A 173 8.90 -14.35 10.10
N LYS A 174 9.04 -15.55 10.66
CA LYS A 174 10.07 -15.89 11.66
C LYS A 174 11.51 -15.53 11.25
N ARG A 175 11.79 -15.42 9.94
CA ARG A 175 13.09 -15.03 9.37
C ARG A 175 13.27 -13.53 9.13
N HIS A 176 12.19 -12.74 9.15
CA HIS A 176 12.18 -11.29 8.94
C HIS A 176 11.54 -10.60 10.15
N LYS A 177 12.18 -10.72 11.32
CA LYS A 177 11.89 -9.79 12.40
C LYS A 177 12.30 -8.40 11.88
N LEU A 178 11.31 -7.56 11.55
CA LEU A 178 11.50 -6.11 11.48
C LEU A 178 12.22 -5.74 12.79
N GLY A 179 13.33 -5.00 12.72
CA GLY A 179 14.34 -4.85 13.78
C GLY A 179 13.84 -5.15 15.19
N SER A 180 14.40 -6.20 15.82
CA SER A 180 14.08 -6.74 17.15
C SER A 180 12.96 -5.99 17.91
N TRP A 181 11.70 -6.32 17.59
CA TRP A 181 10.61 -6.15 18.54
C TRP A 181 10.88 -7.13 19.68
N ASN A 182 11.64 -6.68 20.68
CA ASN A 182 11.85 -7.44 21.89
C ASN A 182 10.50 -7.55 22.62
N GLU A 183 10.23 -8.78 22.99
CA GLU A 183 9.22 -9.19 23.96
C GLU A 183 9.29 -8.28 25.20
N SER A 184 8.11 -7.84 25.64
CA SER A 184 7.78 -7.54 27.04
C SER A 184 8.63 -6.49 27.77
N TYR A 185 8.13 -5.26 27.81
CA TYR A 185 8.18 -4.44 29.03
C TYR A 185 6.76 -4.31 29.59
N PHE A 186 6.29 -5.39 30.20
CA PHE A 186 5.53 -5.42 31.44
C PHE A 186 5.99 -6.64 32.23
#